data_AF-A0A0F9KRP3-F1
#
_entry.id   AF-A0A0F9KRP3-F1
#
_cell.length_a   1.000
_cell.length_b   1.000
_cell.length_c   1.000
_cell.angle_alpha   90.00
_cell.angle_beta   90.00
_cell.angle_gamma   90.00
#
_symmetry.space_group_name_H-M   'P 1'
#
loop_
_entity.id
_entity.type
_entity.pdbx_description
1 polymer ?
#
loop_
_entity_poly.entity_id
_entity_poly.type
_entity_poly.pdbx_seq_one_letter_code
_entity_poly.pdbx_strand_id
1 'polypeptide(L)'
;MIVFVLRAFRDDSVAAHRNRVDPAADLEELWAELLFSDLEQVGNRIEKLQAALRKPTPDRKDNLRELELMERMQAALEEEKPLSQAVKDFRKACGQ
;
A
#
# COMPACT_ATOMS: atom_id res chain seq x y z
N MET A 1 -14.20 -0.99 -2.02
CA MET A 1 -14.59 -1.06 -0.60
C MET A 1 -14.21 -2.43 -0.09
N ILE A 2 -13.47 -2.50 1.01
CA ILE A 2 -13.00 -3.75 1.62
C ILE A 2 -13.76 -3.93 2.95
N VAL A 3 -14.14 -5.16 3.27
CA VAL A 3 -14.78 -5.51 4.53
C VAL A 3 -13.87 -6.49 5.26
N PHE A 4 -13.41 -6.11 6.45
CA PHE A 4 -12.65 -6.99 7.34
C PHE A 4 -13.63 -7.74 8.24
N VAL A 5 -13.52 -9.07 8.26
CA VAL A 5 -14.31 -9.94 9.14
C VAL A 5 -13.37 -10.47 10.23
N LEU A 6 -13.66 -10.10 11.48
CA LEU A 6 -12.77 -10.34 12.62
C LEU A 6 -13.48 -11.19 13.67
N ARG A 7 -12.72 -12.04 14.37
CA ARG A 7 -13.25 -12.85 15.48
C ARG A 7 -13.39 -11.99 16.73
N ALA A 8 -14.62 -11.79 17.20
CA ALA A 8 -14.93 -11.05 18.44
C ALA A 8 -15.59 -11.92 19.52
N PHE A 9 -15.45 -13.26 19.42
CA PHE A 9 -16.03 -14.21 20.35
C PHE A 9 -15.05 -15.32 20.72
N ARG A 10 -15.22 -15.87 21.93
CA ARG A 10 -14.49 -17.05 22.39
C ARG A 10 -15.27 -18.32 22.04
N ASP A 11 -14.54 -19.35 21.65
CA ASP A 11 -15.05 -20.69 21.38
C ASP A 11 -13.89 -21.66 21.57
N ASP A 12 -13.97 -22.49 22.61
CA ASP A 12 -12.91 -23.40 23.02
C ASP A 12 -12.84 -24.64 22.11
N SER A 13 -13.84 -24.86 21.25
CA SER A 13 -13.82 -25.94 20.26
C SER A 13 -12.92 -25.60 19.05
N VAL A 14 -12.59 -24.32 18.85
CA VAL A 14 -11.77 -23.84 17.73
C VAL A 14 -10.67 -22.92 18.23
N ALA A 15 -9.42 -23.36 18.04
CA ALA A 15 -8.23 -22.59 18.42
C ALA A 15 -8.26 -21.18 17.82
N ALA A 16 -7.96 -20.18 18.65
CA ALA A 16 -7.95 -18.79 18.24
C ALA A 16 -6.64 -18.42 17.52
N HIS A 17 -6.73 -17.49 16.58
CA HIS A 17 -5.55 -16.94 15.92
C HIS A 17 -4.59 -16.35 16.97
N ARG A 18 -3.30 -16.64 16.87
CA ARG A 18 -2.26 -16.23 17.85
C ARG A 18 -2.59 -16.62 19.30
N ASN A 19 -3.45 -17.62 19.51
CA ASN A 19 -3.96 -18.04 20.82
C ASN A 19 -4.66 -16.92 21.63
N ARG A 20 -5.24 -15.92 20.96
CA ARG A 20 -6.01 -14.82 21.59
C ARG A 20 -7.26 -14.48 20.79
N VAL A 21 -8.21 -13.77 21.41
CA VAL A 21 -9.33 -13.12 20.71
C VAL A 21 -9.18 -11.62 20.94
N ASP A 22 -8.61 -10.92 19.96
CA ASP A 22 -8.39 -9.49 19.99
C ASP A 22 -8.59 -8.90 18.58
N PRO A 23 -9.83 -8.53 18.23
CA PRO A 23 -10.13 -8.05 16.88
C PRO A 23 -9.43 -6.73 16.55
N ALA A 24 -9.06 -5.90 17.54
CA ALA A 24 -8.36 -4.64 17.27
C ALA A 24 -6.92 -4.92 16.82
N ALA A 25 -6.20 -5.78 17.56
CA ALA A 25 -4.85 -6.19 17.19
C ALA A 25 -4.82 -6.93 15.84
N ASP A 26 -5.81 -7.79 15.58
CA ASP A 26 -5.92 -8.51 14.30
C ASP A 26 -6.18 -7.55 13.12
N LEU A 27 -6.96 -6.48 13.34
CA LEU A 27 -7.20 -5.45 12.32
C LEU A 27 -5.93 -4.63 12.03
N GLU A 28 -5.17 -4.26 13.06
CA GLU A 28 -3.89 -3.56 12.91
C GLU A 28 -2.88 -4.40 12.13
N GLU A 29 -2.78 -5.70 12.44
CA GLU A 29 -1.93 -6.66 11.72
C GLU A 29 -2.31 -6.74 10.23
N LEU A 30 -3.61 -6.90 9.92
CA LEU A 30 -4.10 -6.93 8.54
C LEU A 30 -3.86 -5.61 7.78
N TRP A 31 -3.99 -4.45 8.45
CA TRP A 31 -3.68 -3.16 7.84
C TRP A 31 -2.20 -3.01 7.52
N ALA A 32 -1.33 -3.43 8.44
CA ALA A 32 0.11 -3.41 8.23
C ALA A 32 0.50 -4.33 7.06
N GLU A 33 -0.06 -5.53 6.97
CA GLU A 33 0.17 -6.45 5.85
C GLU A 33 -0.22 -5.82 4.50
N LEU A 34 -1.36 -5.13 4.42
CA LEU A 34 -1.77 -4.43 3.21
C LEU A 34 -0.81 -3.29 2.85
N LEU A 35 -0.38 -2.51 3.84
CA LEU A 35 0.58 -1.42 3.64
C LEU A 35 1.91 -1.96 3.11
N PHE A 36 2.43 -3.05 3.71
CA PHE A 36 3.66 -3.69 3.25
C PHE A 36 3.54 -4.26 1.83
N SER A 37 2.39 -4.87 1.51
CA SER A 37 2.12 -5.39 0.16
C SER A 37 2.09 -4.27 -0.88
N ASP A 38 1.47 -3.13 -0.57
CA ASP A 38 1.47 -1.96 -1.45
C ASP A 38 2.89 -1.38 -1.61
N LEU A 39 3.66 -1.30 -0.52
CA LEU A 39 5.04 -0.80 -0.54
C LEU A 39 5.95 -1.68 -1.42
N GLU A 40 5.82 -3.00 -1.30
CA GLU A 40 6.54 -3.96 -2.15
C GLU A 40 6.17 -3.79 -3.63
N GLN A 41 4.88 -3.67 -3.94
CA GLN A 41 4.40 -3.49 -5.32
C GLN A 41 4.93 -2.19 -5.94
N VAL A 42 4.90 -1.09 -5.19
CA VAL A 42 5.42 0.21 -5.65
C VAL A 42 6.94 0.14 -5.85
N GLY A 43 7.68 -0.41 -4.90
CA GLY A 43 9.13 -0.59 -5.02
C GLY A 43 9.52 -1.41 -6.24
N ASN A 44 8.87 -2.56 -6.44
CA ASN A 44 9.06 -3.41 -7.62
C ASN A 44 8.75 -2.69 -8.94
N ARG A 45 7.78 -1.77 -8.95
CA ARG A 45 7.44 -0.98 -10.13
C ARG A 45 8.49 0.09 -10.41
N ILE A 46 8.98 0.77 -9.37
CA ILE A 46 10.07 1.77 -9.46
C ILE A 46 11.30 1.14 -10.11
N GLU A 47 11.75 -0.03 -9.64
CA GLU A 47 12.91 -0.71 -10.21
C GLU A 47 12.75 -1.01 -11.71
N LYS A 48 11.57 -1.50 -12.12
CA LYS A 48 11.26 -1.78 -13.53
C LYS A 48 11.26 -0.50 -14.39
N LEU A 49 10.69 0.59 -13.87
CA LEU A 49 10.67 1.89 -14.57
C LEU A 49 12.08 2.46 -14.71
N GLN A 50 12.88 2.44 -13.64
CA GLN A 50 14.28 2.87 -13.68
C GLN A 50 15.08 2.07 -14.70
N ALA A 51 14.87 0.75 -14.79
CA ALA A 51 15.51 -0.09 -15.79
C ALA A 51 15.08 0.29 -17.23
N ALA A 52 13.78 0.53 -17.46
CA ALA A 52 13.25 0.94 -18.76
C ALA A 52 13.78 2.31 -19.22
N LEU A 53 14.00 3.23 -18.28
CA LEU A 53 14.49 4.59 -18.54
C LEU A 53 15.98 4.67 -18.87
N ARG A 54 16.75 3.59 -18.68
CA ARG A 54 18.18 3.53 -19.06
C ARG A 54 18.40 3.67 -20.57
N LYS A 55 17.40 3.33 -21.39
CA LYS A 55 17.47 3.40 -22.85
C LYS A 55 16.45 4.42 -23.38
N PRO A 56 16.75 5.14 -24.48
CA PRO A 56 15.74 5.94 -25.16
C PRO A 56 14.64 5.01 -25.71
N THR A 57 13.42 5.19 -25.22
CA THR A 57 12.21 4.50 -25.71
C THR A 57 11.15 5.54 -26.09
N PRO A 58 10.21 5.21 -26.99
CA PRO A 58 9.08 6.10 -27.32
C PRO A 58 8.29 6.52 -26.08
N ASP A 59 8.13 5.61 -25.12
CA ASP A 59 7.33 5.81 -23.90
C ASP A 59 8.10 6.51 -22.76
N ARG A 60 9.33 6.99 -23.01
CA ARG A 60 10.21 7.56 -21.98
C ARG A 60 9.55 8.67 -21.17
N LYS A 61 8.77 9.53 -21.83
CA LYS A 61 8.08 10.64 -21.16
C LYS A 61 7.02 10.15 -20.17
N ASP A 62 6.28 9.11 -20.54
CA ASP A 62 5.23 8.56 -19.70
C ASP A 62 5.82 7.71 -18.57
N ASN A 63 6.89 6.96 -18.85
CA ASN A 63 7.65 6.25 -17.81
C ASN A 63 8.26 7.19 -16.76
N LEU A 64 8.73 8.38 -17.16
CA LEU A 64 9.23 9.39 -16.21
C LEU A 64 8.10 9.93 -15.32
N ARG A 65 6.93 10.20 -15.90
CA ARG A 65 5.75 10.65 -15.14
C ARG A 65 5.26 9.60 -14.17
N GLU A 66 5.23 8.35 -14.61
CA GLU A 66 4.84 7.24 -13.75
C GLU A 66 5.85 7.05 -12.61
N LEU A 67 7.16 7.13 -12.90
CA LEU A 67 8.20 7.02 -11.88
C LEU A 67 8.03 8.09 -10.80
N GLU A 68 7.83 9.35 -11.20
CA GLU A 68 7.59 10.45 -10.25
C GLU A 68 6.35 10.20 -9.36
N LEU A 69 5.28 9.64 -9.94
CA LEU A 69 4.09 9.28 -9.17
C LEU A 69 4.37 8.13 -8.19
N MET A 70 5.10 7.10 -8.63
CA MET A 70 5.46 5.95 -7.82
C MET A 70 6.35 6.34 -6.63
N GLU A 71 7.31 7.25 -6.83
CA GLU A 71 8.16 7.78 -5.75
C GLU A 71 7.34 8.54 -4.69
N ARG A 72 6.33 9.32 -5.11
CA ARG A 72 5.41 9.99 -4.17
C ARG A 72 4.54 8.99 -3.40
N MET A 73 4.08 7.93 -4.08
CA MET A 73 3.30 6.86 -3.44
C MET A 73 4.16 6.10 -2.42
N GLN A 74 5.41 5.79 -2.76
CA GLN A 74 6.37 5.15 -1.85
C GLN A 74 6.57 5.99 -0.59
N ALA A 75 6.83 7.30 -0.72
CA ALA A 75 7.00 8.18 0.43
C ALA A 75 5.77 8.20 1.35
N ALA A 76 4.56 8.19 0.79
CA ALA A 76 3.34 8.14 1.60
C ALA A 76 3.19 6.79 2.35
N LEU A 77 3.50 5.68 1.69
CA LEU A 77 3.45 4.35 2.28
C LEU A 77 4.50 4.16 3.39
N GLU A 78 5.70 4.74 3.22
CA GLU A 78 6.75 4.76 4.25
C GLU A 78 6.36 5.57 5.50
N GLU A 79 5.46 6.55 5.36
CA GLU A 79 4.83 7.28 6.47
C GLU A 79 3.61 6.56 7.07
N GLU A 80 3.42 5.27 6.75
CA GLU A 80 2.28 4.45 7.18
C GLU A 80 0.91 5.00 6.75
N LYS A 81 0.87 5.80 5.67
CA LYS A 81 -0.37 6.36 5.13
C LYS A 81 -0.90 5.48 3.99
N PRO A 82 -2.13 4.94 4.11
CA PRO A 82 -2.75 4.21 3.02
C PRO A 82 -2.89 5.08 1.76
N LEU A 83 -2.65 4.51 0.57
CA LEU A 83 -2.72 5.26 -0.69
C LEU A 83 -4.10 5.91 -0.95
N SER A 84 -5.18 5.29 -0.47
CA SER A 84 -6.53 5.85 -0.56
C SER A 84 -6.69 7.19 0.15
N GLN A 85 -5.86 7.46 1.17
CA GLN A 85 -5.74 8.75 1.84
C GLN A 85 -4.76 9.66 1.09
N ALA A 86 -3.56 9.18 0.77
CA ALA A 86 -2.51 9.95 0.08
C ALA A 86 -2.98 10.55 -1.26
N VAL A 87 -3.77 9.80 -2.05
CA VAL A 87 -4.31 10.27 -3.33
C VAL A 87 -5.23 11.49 -3.18
N LYS A 88 -5.95 11.61 -2.06
CA LYS A 88 -6.79 12.80 -1.80
C LYS A 88 -5.92 14.03 -1.54
N ASP A 89 -4.78 13.83 -0.89
CA ASP A 89 -3.83 14.90 -0.59
C ASP A 89 -3.11 15.35 -1.85
N PHE A 90 -2.75 14.42 -2.75
CA PHE A 90 -2.18 14.74 -4.05
C PHE A 90 -3.11 15.60 -4.92
N ARG A 91 -4.42 15.31 -4.91
CA ARG A 91 -5.42 16.10 -5.64
C ARG A 91 -5.52 17.53 -5.11
N LYS A 92 -5.58 17.69 -3.78
CA LYS A 92 -5.59 19.01 -3.13
C LYS A 92 -4.35 19.82 -3.43
N ALA A 93 -3.16 19.21 -3.42
CA ALA A 93 -1.90 19.90 -3.71
C ALA A 93 -1.81 20.38 -5.18
N CYS A 94 -2.47 19.69 -6.11
CA CYS A 94 -2.55 20.08 -7.52
C CYS A 94 -3.70 21.05 -7.85
N GLY A 95 -4.45 21.54 -6.85
CA GLY A 95 -5.50 22.55 -7.05
C GLY A 95 -6.74 22.06 -7.80
N GLN A 96 -7.03 20.75 -7.76
CA GLN A 96 -8.26 20.15 -8.26
C GLN A 96 -9.23 19.81 -7.13
#